data_AF-A0A261TP24-F1
#
_entry.id   AF-A0A261TP24-F1
#
_cell.length_a   1.000
_cell.length_b   1.000
_cell.length_c   1.000
_cell.angle_alpha   90.00
_cell.angle_beta   90.00
_cell.angle_gamma   90.00
#
_symmetry.space_group_name_H-M   'P 1'
#
loop_
_entity.id
_entity.type
_entity.pdbx_description
1 polymer ?
#
loop_
_entity_poly.entity_id
_entity_poly.type
_entity_poly.pdbx_seq_one_letter_code
_entity_poly.pdbx_strand_id
1 'polypeptide(L)'
;MWNDDERHAFIAWIAENPDAGDVIPGADGARKVRWARKGIGKLGGARVIYFHLVDDEVVLLVMVYAKAERENVMPKEIKRRKA
;
A
#
# COMPACT_ATOMS: atom_id res chain seq x y z
N MET A 1 7.10 -12.09 -3.09
CA MET A 1 6.17 -10.96 -2.87
C MET A 1 6.91 -9.77 -2.27
N TRP A 2 7.61 -9.88 -1.15
CA TRP A 2 8.79 -9.05 -0.82
C TRP A 2 9.67 -9.85 0.13
N ASN A 3 10.99 -9.62 0.12
CA ASN A 3 11.81 -10.02 1.25
C ASN A 3 11.71 -9.00 2.41
N ASP A 4 12.35 -9.28 3.54
CA ASP A 4 12.28 -8.38 4.69
C ASP A 4 12.86 -6.99 4.40
N ASP A 5 13.95 -6.89 3.65
CA ASP A 5 14.58 -5.60 3.32
C ASP A 5 13.66 -4.74 2.45
N GLU A 6 13.00 -5.35 1.46
CA GLU A 6 12.03 -4.68 0.59
C GLU A 6 10.82 -4.20 1.39
N ARG A 7 10.32 -5.03 2.31
CA ARG A 7 9.22 -4.69 3.20
C ARG A 7 9.58 -3.52 4.13
N HIS A 8 10.74 -3.58 4.79
CA HIS A 8 11.20 -2.51 5.68
C HIS A 8 11.45 -1.20 4.92
N ALA A 9 12.03 -1.28 3.71
CA ALA A 9 12.24 -0.10 2.87
C ALA A 9 10.91 0.57 2.50
N PHE A 10 9.87 -0.21 2.18
CA PHE A 10 8.55 0.34 1.92
C PHE A 10 7.94 0.96 3.19
N ILE A 11 8.01 0.27 4.34
CA ILE A 11 7.45 0.76 5.62
C ILE A 11 8.10 2.10 6.03
N ALA A 12 9.44 2.19 5.96
CA ALA A 12 10.14 3.43 6.27
C ALA A 12 9.71 4.57 5.34
N TRP A 13 9.65 4.28 4.03
CA TRP A 13 9.24 5.28 3.04
C TRP A 13 7.79 5.76 3.23
N ILE A 14 6.84 4.85 3.46
CA ILE A 14 5.42 5.23 3.58
C ILE A 14 5.13 5.95 4.90
N ALA A 15 5.89 5.68 5.97
CA ALA A 15 5.80 6.42 7.22
C ALA A 15 6.18 7.91 7.03
N GLU A 16 7.18 8.19 6.19
CA GLU A 16 7.57 9.56 5.84
C GLU A 16 6.66 10.20 4.78
N ASN A 17 5.94 9.38 4.00
CA ASN A 17 5.14 9.83 2.85
C ASN A 17 3.69 9.31 2.91
N PRO A 18 2.93 9.57 4.00
CA PRO A 18 1.65 8.91 4.23
C PRO A 18 0.56 9.30 3.22
N ASP A 19 0.70 10.43 2.51
CA ASP A 19 -0.25 10.86 1.48
C ASP A 19 0.18 10.52 0.03
N ALA A 20 1.27 9.79 -0.17
CA ALA A 20 1.79 9.47 -1.51
C ALA A 20 0.88 8.57 -2.35
N GLY A 21 -0.10 7.91 -1.74
CA GLY A 21 -1.07 7.08 -2.43
C GLY A 21 -2.27 7.85 -2.96
N ASP A 22 -2.69 7.48 -4.17
CA ASP A 22 -3.93 7.95 -4.78
C ASP A 22 -5.13 7.46 -3.95
N VAL A 23 -6.06 8.36 -3.60
CA VAL A 23 -7.32 7.98 -2.96
C VAL A 23 -8.11 7.07 -3.90
N ILE A 24 -8.65 5.97 -3.37
CA ILE A 24 -9.51 5.04 -4.09
C ILE A 24 -10.97 5.48 -3.87
N PRO A 25 -11.68 5.98 -4.90
CA PRO A 25 -13.07 6.40 -4.75
C PRO A 25 -13.97 5.26 -4.28
N GLY A 26 -14.84 5.55 -3.31
CA GLY A 26 -15.78 4.57 -2.76
C GLY A 26 -15.17 3.53 -1.81
N ALA A 27 -13.92 3.72 -1.36
CA ALA A 27 -13.20 2.80 -0.47
C ALA A 27 -12.91 3.39 0.93
N ASP A 28 -13.80 4.20 1.48
CA ASP A 28 -13.71 4.75 2.85
C ASP A 28 -12.37 5.47 3.15
N GLY A 29 -11.83 6.18 2.16
CA GLY A 29 -10.55 6.91 2.30
C GLY A 29 -9.28 6.05 2.12
N ALA A 30 -9.41 4.79 1.69
CA ALA A 30 -8.25 3.99 1.33
C ALA A 30 -7.43 4.63 0.22
N ARG A 31 -6.11 4.48 0.30
CA ARG A 31 -5.13 4.99 -0.66
C ARG A 31 -4.36 3.85 -1.30
N LYS A 32 -3.86 4.08 -2.52
CA LYS A 32 -3.07 3.10 -3.29
C LYS A 32 -1.73 3.68 -3.73
N VAL A 33 -0.64 3.04 -3.36
CA VAL A 33 0.70 3.33 -3.90
C VAL A 33 1.14 2.22 -4.86
N ARG A 34 1.74 2.62 -5.99
CA ARG A 34 2.52 1.72 -6.87
C ARG A 34 3.98 1.80 -6.44
N TRP A 35 4.47 0.79 -5.73
CA TRP A 35 5.84 0.76 -5.24
C TRP A 35 6.75 0.03 -6.23
N ALA A 36 7.83 0.69 -6.63
CA ALA A 36 8.93 0.09 -7.38
C ALA A 36 10.23 0.82 -7.01
N ARG A 37 11.17 0.13 -6.36
CA ARG A 37 12.49 0.70 -6.03
C ARG A 37 13.48 0.44 -7.17
N LYS A 38 14.34 1.40 -7.45
CA LYS A 38 15.45 1.25 -8.42
C LYS A 38 16.37 0.10 -7.98
N GLY A 39 16.69 -0.81 -8.90
CA GLY A 39 17.52 -2.00 -8.63
C GLY A 39 16.73 -3.26 -8.24
N ILE A 40 15.42 -3.14 -8.02
CA ILE A 40 14.55 -4.30 -7.85
C ILE A 40 14.09 -4.76 -9.25
N GLY A 41 14.36 -6.03 -9.59
CA GLY A 41 14.02 -6.60 -10.90
C GLY A 41 12.52 -6.53 -11.22
N LYS A 42 12.16 -6.94 -12.44
CA LYS A 42 10.79 -6.86 -13.01
C LYS A 42 9.67 -7.43 -12.10
N LEU A 43 10.02 -8.27 -11.13
CA LEU A 43 9.12 -8.95 -10.17
C LEU A 43 8.83 -8.19 -8.86
N GLY A 44 9.62 -7.18 -8.46
CA GLY A 44 9.45 -6.58 -7.13
C GLY A 44 8.61 -5.29 -7.10
N GLY A 45 7.93 -4.96 -8.20
CA GLY A 45 6.90 -3.94 -8.21
C GLY A 45 5.61 -4.43 -7.54
N ALA A 46 5.14 -3.73 -6.50
CA ALA A 46 3.91 -4.06 -5.80
C ALA A 46 2.91 -2.90 -5.78
N ARG A 47 1.65 -3.24 -5.56
CA ARG A 47 0.59 -2.29 -5.25
C ARG A 47 0.23 -2.47 -3.78
N VAL A 48 0.25 -1.37 -3.03
CA VAL A 48 -0.10 -1.36 -1.62
C VAL A 48 -1.35 -0.54 -1.42
N ILE A 49 -2.34 -1.13 -0.76
CA ILE A 49 -3.54 -0.43 -0.29
C ILE A 49 -3.38 -0.22 1.21
N TYR A 50 -3.62 1.01 1.65
CA TYR A 50 -3.46 1.42 3.04
C TYR A 50 -4.43 2.55 3.41
N PHE A 51 -4.52 2.86 4.70
CA PHE A 51 -5.23 4.03 5.22
C PHE A 51 -4.23 4.94 5.94
N HIS A 52 -4.37 6.25 5.72
CA HIS A 52 -3.69 7.27 6.52
C HIS A 52 -4.69 7.77 7.58
N LEU A 53 -4.55 7.29 8.81
CA LEU A 53 -5.39 7.66 9.94
C LEU A 53 -4.73 8.83 10.67
N VAL A 54 -5.04 10.05 10.22
CA VAL A 54 -4.36 11.29 10.66
C VAL A 54 -4.50 11.50 12.16
N ASP A 55 -5.70 11.35 12.71
CA ASP A 55 -5.96 11.55 14.14
C ASP A 55 -5.24 10.52 15.04
N ASP A 56 -4.97 9.33 14.49
CA ASP A 56 -4.27 8.25 15.18
C ASP A 56 -2.75 8.27 14.90
N GLU A 57 -2.25 9.17 14.04
CA GLU A 57 -0.87 9.20 13.50
C GLU A 57 -0.42 7.84 12.92
N VAL A 58 -1.34 7.10 12.29
CA VAL A 58 -1.10 5.71 11.85
C VAL A 58 -1.26 5.55 10.34
N VAL A 59 -0.30 4.85 9.73
CA VAL A 59 -0.42 4.26 8.39
C VAL A 59 -0.80 2.78 8.53
N LEU A 60 -2.07 2.45 8.24
CA LEU A 60 -2.58 1.09 8.32
C LEU A 60 -2.47 0.38 6.96
N LEU A 61 -1.49 -0.51 6.81
CA LEU A 61 -1.34 -1.34 5.61
C LEU A 61 -2.37 -2.47 5.62
N VAL A 62 -3.20 -2.59 4.58
CA VAL A 62 -4.28 -3.59 4.53
C VAL A 62 -4.10 -4.63 3.43
N MET A 63 -3.38 -4.31 2.36
CA MET A 63 -3.11 -5.25 1.28
C MET A 63 -1.84 -4.89 0.54
N VAL A 64 -1.02 -5.89 0.24
CA VAL A 64 0.09 -5.81 -0.70
C VAL A 64 -0.17 -6.87 -1.76
N TYR A 65 0.01 -6.55 -3.05
CA TYR A 65 -0.13 -7.50 -4.15
C TYR A 65 0.84 -7.18 -5.29
N ALA A 66 1.37 -8.22 -5.93
CA ALA A 66 2.28 -8.05 -7.05
C ALA A 66 1.53 -7.47 -8.26
N LYS A 67 2.23 -6.75 -9.14
CA LYS A 67 1.64 -6.18 -10.36
C LYS A 67 0.86 -7.21 -11.19
N ALA A 68 1.35 -8.44 -11.26
CA ALA A 68 0.81 -9.53 -12.08
C ALA A 68 -0.38 -10.26 -11.46
N GLU A 69 -0.56 -10.17 -10.13
CA GLU A 69 -1.60 -10.94 -9.43
C GLU A 69 -2.98 -10.33 -9.61
N ARG A 70 -3.07 -8.99 -9.61
CA ARG A 70 -4.36 -8.31 -9.70
C ARG A 70 -4.18 -6.90 -10.22
N GLU A 71 -5.01 -6.49 -11.17
CA GLU A 71 -4.99 -5.10 -11.66
C GLU A 71 -5.80 -4.18 -10.76
N ASN A 72 -7.03 -4.60 -10.41
CA ASN A 72 -7.98 -3.84 -9.60
C ASN A 72 -8.55 -4.66 -8.44
N VAL A 73 -8.70 -4.01 -7.30
CA VAL A 73 -9.45 -4.47 -6.12
C VAL A 73 -10.72 -3.64 -6.08
N MET A 74 -11.88 -4.27 -5.90
CA MET A 74 -13.13 -3.50 -5.86
C MET A 74 -13.17 -2.68 -4.58
N PRO A 75 -13.63 -1.41 -4.60
CA PRO A 75 -13.70 -0.56 -3.40
C PRO A 75 -14.40 -1.23 -2.22
N LYS A 76 -15.50 -1.96 -2.48
CA LYS A 76 -16.28 -2.70 -1.47
C LYS A 76 -15.51 -3.83 -0.75
N GLU A 77 -14.42 -4.31 -1.35
CA GLU A 77 -13.57 -5.37 -0.78
C GLU A 77 -12.51 -4.81 0.16
N ILE A 78 -12.24 -3.49 0.09
CA ILE A 78 -11.24 -2.82 0.90
C ILE A 78 -11.88 -2.45 2.23
N LYS A 79 -11.37 -3.06 3.30
CA LYS A 79 -11.88 -2.83 4.67
C LYS A 79 -10.72 -2.57 5.60
N ARG A 80 -10.84 -1.51 6.41
CA ARG A 80 -10.05 -1.39 7.65
C ARG A 80 -10.53 -2.47 8.61
N ARG A 81 -9.68 -3.43 8.94
CA ARG A 81 -9.88 -4.30 10.10
C ARG A 81 -8.98 -3.75 11.19
N LYS A 82 -9.56 -3.08 12.19
CA LYS A 82 -8.83 -2.84 13.44
C LYS A 82 -8.63 -4.20 14.12
N ALA A 83 -7.41 -4.45 14.59
CA ALA A 83 -7.08 -5.65 15.37
C ALA A 83 -7.88 -5.68 16.67
#